data_AF-A0A1Y5F1Q0-F1
#
_entry.id   AF-A0A1Y5F1Q0-F1
#
_cell.length_a   1.000
_cell.length_b   1.000
_cell.length_c   1.000
_cell.angle_alpha   90.00
_cell.angle_beta   90.00
_cell.angle_gamma   90.00
#
_symmetry.space_group_name_H-M   'P 1'
#
loop_
_entity.id
_entity.type
_entity.pdbx_description
1 polymer ?
#
loop_
_entity_poly.entity_id
_entity_poly.type
_entity_poly.pdbx_seq_one_letter_code
_entity_poly.pdbx_strand_id
1 'polypeptide(L)'
;MLKPFSFILLLLISLSAQAFVINRVSNGSYIKWQSGKVINLNLSTSNLDGLSSANVQSIVANSVSQWTSKIPNQVKLFTTNDGEFSSRNDIYFQNNSVFFSDPTIVASTTMLSDINTGQLYEADIILNDSQHTFSTSTISKKYLGNIITHEVGHLLGLGHSQILDASMFYELRKGQSLLHDDDNSGVRHLYGTSGLGTISGTVAGSAGLISIFGAHVIAFSLQKGEEVASSVSDSNGSFVINNLPLNETYFLYVEPLNNLSSLPSYYSVRKKNFCDSNNSYKGAFFQRCFGSDRGHPYGIKLSSSTVNINVGYVSIKCGLDVSGDYNLSKGSSNSINLVSQDISNHYIGSSSVGFFNSKNIAGTVVFDDAQDEYSLNLSQHNLSSIYPGKDLYLEVQIHTQPFFSPLRVKASLDNADYMTPILYPSTPSIPIDANGNYDLDIKIRIPMNLDQSKNVFSLKLFPESLDNLSYSPYVQDIFTVGKIHYNEGRHFYFMTTRLIEKVGIDYYQVSEKNYGSLSDNQNCMDASGTYKVVANTVTTESFLKKSSKKKDDALPLACGSITTTRGGPTGGGPGASLVLTGFFMILALRFKSSQILE
;
A
#
# COMPACT_ATOMS: atom_id res chain seq x y z
N MET A 1 -3.62 38.84 -52.01
CA MET A 1 -3.44 38.90 -50.54
C MET A 1 -4.46 37.96 -49.90
N LEU A 2 -4.05 36.72 -49.61
CA LEU A 2 -4.86 35.71 -48.94
C LEU A 2 -4.20 35.41 -47.58
N LYS A 3 -4.95 35.56 -46.49
CA LYS A 3 -4.53 35.25 -45.12
C LYS A 3 -4.47 33.73 -44.92
N PRO A 4 -3.45 33.17 -44.24
CA PRO A 4 -3.45 31.75 -43.90
C PRO A 4 -4.26 31.52 -42.61
N PHE A 5 -5.21 30.58 -42.67
CA PHE A 5 -5.88 30.01 -41.50
C PHE A 5 -4.88 29.15 -40.72
N SER A 6 -4.66 29.50 -39.45
CA SER A 6 -3.85 28.72 -38.53
C SER A 6 -4.71 27.60 -37.94
N PHE A 7 -4.40 26.35 -38.28
CA PHE A 7 -4.95 25.15 -37.65
C PHE A 7 -4.29 25.00 -36.28
N ILE A 8 -5.04 25.18 -35.19
CA ILE A 8 -4.59 24.84 -33.84
C ILE A 8 -4.73 23.32 -33.70
N LEU A 9 -3.60 22.62 -33.79
CA LEU A 9 -3.48 21.21 -33.45
C LEU A 9 -3.43 21.10 -31.92
N LEU A 10 -4.54 20.72 -31.28
CA LEU A 10 -4.55 20.33 -29.87
C LEU A 10 -3.76 19.02 -29.72
N LEU A 11 -2.49 19.12 -29.29
CA LEU A 11 -1.71 17.97 -28.85
C LEU A 11 -2.27 17.50 -27.50
N LEU A 12 -3.12 16.47 -27.53
CA LEU A 12 -3.42 15.64 -26.36
C LEU A 12 -2.15 14.87 -26.00
N ILE A 13 -1.28 15.50 -25.20
CA ILE A 13 -0.21 14.78 -24.52
C ILE A 13 -0.89 13.94 -23.43
N SER A 14 -1.14 12.67 -23.74
CA SER A 14 -1.47 11.66 -22.74
C SER A 14 -0.27 11.51 -21.81
N LEU A 15 -0.18 12.34 -20.78
CA LEU A 15 0.75 12.12 -19.68
C LEU A 15 0.33 10.81 -19.02
N SER A 16 1.20 9.81 -19.08
CA SER A 16 1.00 8.52 -18.45
C SER A 16 0.88 8.75 -16.95
N ALA A 17 -0.35 8.72 -16.44
CA ALA A 17 -0.57 8.62 -15.01
C ALA A 17 -0.05 7.27 -14.52
N GLN A 18 0.55 7.29 -13.34
CA GLN A 18 1.42 6.21 -12.88
C GLN A 18 0.78 5.50 -11.68
N ALA A 19 1.16 4.25 -11.47
CA ALA A 19 0.55 3.34 -10.51
C ALA A 19 1.62 2.69 -9.65
N PHE A 20 1.29 2.34 -8.40
CA PHE A 20 2.17 1.67 -7.43
C PHE A 20 3.43 2.46 -7.05
N VAL A 21 4.10 2.02 -5.99
CA VAL A 21 5.45 2.51 -5.70
C VAL A 21 6.40 1.79 -6.65
N ILE A 22 6.80 2.48 -7.72
CA ILE A 22 7.73 1.95 -8.73
C ILE A 22 9.06 2.70 -8.63
N ASN A 23 10.17 1.97 -8.80
CA ASN A 23 11.49 2.57 -8.88
C ASN A 23 11.65 3.37 -10.17
N ARG A 24 12.24 4.56 -10.07
CA ARG A 24 12.35 5.52 -11.18
C ARG A 24 13.72 6.14 -11.26
N VAL A 25 14.12 6.47 -12.48
CA VAL A 25 15.22 7.40 -12.71
C VAL A 25 14.73 8.86 -12.55
N SER A 26 15.66 9.80 -12.52
CA SER A 26 15.41 11.22 -12.24
C SER A 26 14.39 11.90 -13.16
N ASN A 27 14.25 11.43 -14.40
CA ASN A 27 13.29 11.97 -15.35
C ASN A 27 11.87 11.36 -15.22
N GLY A 28 11.65 10.48 -14.24
CA GLY A 28 10.37 9.81 -13.98
C GLY A 28 10.17 8.50 -14.75
N SER A 29 11.08 8.10 -15.65
CA SER A 29 11.00 6.82 -16.36
C SER A 29 11.13 5.64 -15.40
N TYR A 30 10.38 4.57 -15.67
CA TYR A 30 10.38 3.37 -14.84
C TYR A 30 11.71 2.61 -14.96
N ILE A 31 12.24 2.20 -13.81
CA ILE A 31 13.33 1.24 -13.75
C ILE A 31 12.73 -0.15 -13.98
N LYS A 32 12.99 -0.75 -15.14
CA LYS A 32 12.43 -2.06 -15.51
C LYS A 32 13.24 -2.81 -16.55
N TRP A 33 13.04 -4.11 -16.64
CA TRP A 33 13.63 -4.95 -17.67
C TRP A 33 13.00 -4.68 -19.05
N GLN A 34 13.78 -4.91 -20.10
CA GLN A 34 13.27 -4.87 -21.46
C GLN A 34 12.25 -6.01 -21.68
N SER A 35 11.17 -5.72 -22.41
CA SER A 35 10.21 -6.73 -22.86
C SER A 35 10.90 -7.84 -23.64
N GLY A 36 10.51 -9.09 -23.38
CA GLY A 36 11.10 -10.30 -23.95
C GLY A 36 12.38 -10.78 -23.25
N LYS A 37 12.87 -10.08 -22.22
CA LYS A 37 14.09 -10.48 -21.51
C LYS A 37 13.91 -11.82 -20.78
N VAL A 38 14.88 -12.70 -20.98
CA VAL A 38 15.09 -13.88 -20.14
C VAL A 38 16.13 -13.51 -19.08
N ILE A 39 15.72 -13.60 -17.82
CA ILE A 39 16.54 -13.30 -16.65
C ILE A 39 16.94 -14.63 -16.02
N ASN A 40 18.23 -14.95 -16.07
CA ASN A 40 18.78 -16.05 -15.30
C ASN A 40 19.34 -15.51 -13.98
N LEU A 41 18.88 -16.07 -12.86
CA LEU A 41 19.34 -15.78 -11.51
C LEU A 41 20.24 -16.92 -11.04
N ASN A 42 21.56 -16.68 -10.93
CA ASN A 42 22.49 -17.72 -10.48
C ASN A 42 22.51 -17.73 -8.95
N LEU A 43 22.07 -18.84 -8.37
CA LEU A 43 21.94 -19.04 -6.94
C LEU A 43 23.22 -19.65 -6.35
N SER A 44 23.77 -18.99 -5.36
CA SER A 44 24.76 -19.52 -4.42
C SER A 44 24.06 -19.94 -3.14
N THR A 45 24.14 -21.23 -2.78
CA THR A 45 23.45 -21.77 -1.59
C THR A 45 24.33 -21.79 -0.34
N SER A 46 25.60 -21.39 -0.44
CA SER A 46 26.52 -21.36 0.68
C SER A 46 26.05 -20.33 1.70
N ASN A 47 25.82 -20.75 2.94
CA ASN A 47 25.27 -19.90 4.00
C ASN A 47 25.84 -20.31 5.37
N LEU A 48 25.86 -19.38 6.33
CA LEU A 48 26.30 -19.62 7.71
C LEU A 48 25.22 -20.27 8.60
N ASP A 49 23.96 -20.24 8.18
CA ASP A 49 22.81 -20.68 8.98
C ASP A 49 22.58 -22.20 8.97
N GLY A 50 23.37 -22.95 8.20
CA GLY A 50 23.23 -24.40 8.06
C GLY A 50 21.99 -24.83 7.26
N LEU A 51 21.41 -23.93 6.46
CA LEU A 51 20.31 -24.27 5.55
C LEU A 51 20.81 -25.23 4.48
N SER A 52 20.08 -26.32 4.25
CA SER A 52 20.43 -27.27 3.18
C SER A 52 20.24 -26.63 1.80
N SER A 53 21.14 -26.92 0.86
CA SER A 53 21.04 -26.40 -0.52
C SER A 53 19.70 -26.72 -1.17
N ALA A 54 19.14 -27.91 -0.91
CA ALA A 54 17.84 -28.32 -1.43
C ALA A 54 16.69 -27.42 -0.92
N ASN A 55 16.72 -27.02 0.36
CA ASN A 55 15.71 -26.12 0.91
C ASN A 55 15.85 -24.71 0.33
N VAL A 56 17.08 -24.17 0.26
CA VAL A 56 17.33 -22.86 -0.34
C VAL A 56 16.85 -22.83 -1.80
N GLN A 57 17.23 -23.83 -2.61
CA GLN A 57 16.82 -23.95 -4.01
C GLN A 57 15.30 -24.03 -4.15
N SER A 58 14.63 -24.86 -3.34
CA SER A 58 13.18 -25.00 -3.41
C SER A 58 12.45 -23.70 -3.03
N ILE A 59 12.92 -22.99 -2.01
CA ILE A 59 12.31 -21.73 -1.56
C ILE A 59 12.49 -20.65 -2.62
N VAL A 60 13.72 -20.48 -3.12
CA VAL A 60 14.04 -19.48 -4.16
C VAL A 60 13.25 -19.76 -5.45
N ALA A 61 13.20 -21.02 -5.89
CA ALA A 61 12.44 -21.40 -7.07
C ALA A 61 10.94 -21.11 -6.90
N ASN A 62 10.36 -21.37 -5.72
CA ASN A 62 8.98 -21.04 -5.43
C ASN A 62 8.74 -19.53 -5.52
N SER A 63 9.51 -18.70 -4.81
CA SER A 63 9.38 -17.24 -4.85
C SER A 63 9.49 -16.67 -6.27
N VAL A 64 10.46 -17.14 -7.06
CA VAL A 64 10.63 -16.71 -8.46
C VAL A 64 9.46 -17.16 -9.35
N SER A 65 8.94 -18.37 -9.14
CA SER A 65 7.81 -18.90 -9.90
C SER A 65 6.52 -18.11 -9.68
N GLN A 66 6.29 -17.62 -8.46
CA GLN A 66 5.11 -16.81 -8.13
C GLN A 66 5.08 -15.54 -8.98
N TRP A 67 6.18 -14.79 -9.05
CA TRP A 67 6.28 -13.60 -9.91
C TRP A 67 6.13 -13.95 -11.38
N THR A 68 6.84 -14.98 -11.86
CA THR A 68 6.79 -15.40 -13.27
C THR A 68 5.37 -15.76 -13.70
N SER A 69 4.56 -16.36 -12.81
CA SER A 69 3.16 -16.70 -13.09
C SER A 69 2.27 -15.48 -13.38
N LYS A 70 2.66 -14.28 -12.92
CA LYS A 70 1.90 -13.04 -13.13
C LYS A 70 2.26 -12.31 -14.42
N ILE A 71 3.41 -12.61 -15.01
CA ILE A 71 3.96 -11.91 -16.19
C ILE A 71 4.49 -12.86 -17.30
N PRO A 72 3.76 -13.92 -17.67
CA PRO A 72 4.29 -15.07 -18.41
C PRO A 72 4.88 -14.75 -19.80
N ASN A 73 4.49 -13.63 -20.41
CA ASN A 73 4.77 -13.32 -21.82
C ASN A 73 5.78 -12.18 -22.03
N GLN A 74 6.29 -11.58 -20.95
CA GLN A 74 7.00 -10.29 -21.05
C GLN A 74 8.39 -10.35 -20.43
N VAL A 75 8.53 -10.97 -19.26
CA VAL A 75 9.83 -11.27 -18.65
C VAL A 75 9.76 -12.69 -18.11
N LYS A 76 10.83 -13.48 -18.32
CA LYS A 76 10.91 -14.85 -17.82
C LYS A 76 12.08 -14.97 -16.85
N LEU A 77 11.82 -15.43 -15.65
CA LEU A 77 12.81 -15.61 -14.62
C LEU A 77 13.11 -17.11 -14.47
N PHE A 78 14.39 -17.43 -14.42
CA PHE A 78 14.89 -18.77 -14.17
C PHE A 78 15.93 -18.71 -13.06
N THR A 79 16.11 -19.84 -12.37
CA THR A 79 17.14 -19.99 -11.36
C THR A 79 18.08 -21.12 -11.79
N THR A 80 19.38 -20.88 -11.72
CA THR A 80 20.42 -21.91 -11.92
C THR A 80 21.33 -21.96 -10.71
N ASN A 81 22.00 -23.09 -10.49
CA ASN A 81 22.87 -23.30 -9.34
C ASN A 81 24.34 -23.19 -9.74
N ASP A 82 24.68 -22.13 -10.48
CA ASP A 82 26.01 -21.94 -11.07
C ASP A 82 26.93 -21.07 -10.19
N GLY A 83 26.49 -20.71 -8.98
CA GLY A 83 27.21 -19.82 -8.06
C GLY A 83 27.30 -18.37 -8.53
N GLU A 84 27.98 -17.53 -7.74
CA GLU A 84 28.20 -16.11 -8.03
C GLU A 84 29.26 -15.88 -9.12
N PHE A 85 29.04 -14.94 -10.03
CA PHE A 85 30.06 -14.46 -10.97
C PHE A 85 29.69 -13.07 -11.50
N SER A 86 30.69 -12.18 -11.58
CA SER A 86 30.52 -10.79 -12.04
C SER A 86 29.77 -10.67 -13.37
N SER A 87 28.96 -9.62 -13.48
CA SER A 87 28.22 -9.26 -14.72
C SER A 87 27.07 -10.20 -15.05
N ARG A 88 26.42 -10.77 -14.02
CA ARG A 88 25.25 -11.63 -14.11
C ARG A 88 24.28 -11.26 -12.99
N ASN A 89 23.06 -11.78 -13.04
CA ASN A 89 22.13 -11.60 -11.93
C ASN A 89 22.35 -12.73 -10.93
N ASP A 90 22.75 -12.41 -9.71
CA ASP A 90 23.10 -13.41 -8.71
C ASP A 90 22.19 -13.33 -7.47
N ILE A 91 22.00 -14.46 -6.80
CA ILE A 91 21.37 -14.55 -5.47
C ILE A 91 22.36 -15.24 -4.55
N TYR A 92 22.77 -14.56 -3.48
CA TYR A 92 23.78 -15.12 -2.58
C TYR A 92 23.70 -14.60 -1.15
N PHE A 93 24.33 -15.35 -0.24
CA PHE A 93 24.49 -14.98 1.15
C PHE A 93 25.82 -14.26 1.37
N GLN A 94 25.78 -13.15 2.10
CA GLN A 94 26.93 -12.31 2.39
C GLN A 94 27.21 -12.28 3.88
N ASN A 95 28.31 -12.95 4.24
CA ASN A 95 28.75 -13.12 5.62
C ASN A 95 29.66 -11.99 6.12
N ASN A 96 30.02 -11.04 5.26
CA ASN A 96 30.81 -9.88 5.66
C ASN A 96 29.93 -8.73 6.15
N SER A 97 29.89 -8.55 7.47
CA SER A 97 29.17 -7.46 8.13
C SER A 97 29.57 -6.05 7.68
N VAL A 98 30.74 -5.86 7.06
CA VAL A 98 31.14 -4.56 6.48
C VAL A 98 30.25 -4.17 5.30
N PHE A 99 29.65 -5.15 4.61
CA PHE A 99 28.71 -4.91 3.52
C PHE A 99 27.39 -4.31 4.03
N PHE A 100 26.97 -4.68 5.25
CA PHE A 100 25.74 -4.20 5.88
C PHE A 100 26.07 -3.28 7.06
N SER A 101 26.23 -1.99 6.76
CA SER A 101 26.51 -0.97 7.80
C SER A 101 25.34 -0.74 8.75
N ASP A 102 24.13 -1.14 8.36
CA ASP A 102 22.92 -1.05 9.18
C ASP A 102 22.46 -2.48 9.58
N PRO A 103 22.48 -2.82 10.88
CA PRO A 103 22.12 -4.14 11.36
C PRO A 103 20.62 -4.45 11.28
N THR A 104 19.78 -3.54 10.76
CA THR A 104 18.36 -3.82 10.52
C THR A 104 18.10 -4.41 9.13
N ILE A 105 19.08 -4.35 8.22
CA ILE A 105 18.93 -4.76 6.83
C ILE A 105 19.09 -6.28 6.70
N VAL A 106 18.00 -6.99 6.39
CA VAL A 106 18.00 -8.45 6.25
C VAL A 106 18.45 -8.93 4.86
N ALA A 107 18.22 -8.12 3.84
CA ALA A 107 18.66 -8.34 2.49
C ALA A 107 18.68 -7.02 1.71
N SER A 108 19.34 -7.04 0.55
CA SER A 108 19.37 -5.91 -0.36
C SER A 108 19.40 -6.37 -1.82
N THR A 109 18.62 -5.69 -2.65
CA THR A 109 18.71 -5.81 -4.11
C THR A 109 19.52 -4.65 -4.69
N THR A 110 20.59 -4.97 -5.42
CA THR A 110 21.40 -3.99 -6.17
C THR A 110 21.06 -4.08 -7.65
N MET A 111 21.00 -2.94 -8.35
CA MET A 111 20.56 -2.89 -9.75
C MET A 111 21.45 -1.99 -10.59
N LEU A 112 21.81 -2.47 -11.77
CA LEU A 112 22.44 -1.69 -12.83
C LEU A 112 21.36 -1.28 -13.84
N SER A 113 21.14 0.02 -14.00
CA SER A 113 20.19 0.57 -14.97
C SER A 113 20.75 1.74 -15.76
N ASP A 114 20.20 1.95 -16.95
CA ASP A 114 20.43 3.17 -17.71
C ASP A 114 19.72 4.36 -17.05
N ILE A 115 20.49 5.40 -16.74
CA ILE A 115 20.01 6.57 -15.98
C ILE A 115 18.98 7.43 -16.72
N ASN A 116 18.87 7.29 -18.04
CA ASN A 116 17.98 8.10 -18.88
C ASN A 116 16.71 7.34 -19.24
N THR A 117 16.80 6.04 -19.46
CA THR A 117 15.70 5.20 -19.93
C THR A 117 15.09 4.36 -18.81
N GLY A 118 15.83 4.10 -17.73
CA GLY A 118 15.47 3.17 -16.68
C GLY A 118 15.62 1.70 -17.07
N GLN A 119 16.20 1.38 -18.24
CA GLN A 119 16.40 -0.02 -18.64
C GLN A 119 17.34 -0.74 -17.68
N LEU A 120 16.89 -1.85 -17.09
CA LEU A 120 17.70 -2.74 -16.26
C LEU A 120 18.63 -3.61 -17.12
N TYR A 121 19.87 -3.76 -16.64
CA TYR A 121 20.91 -4.60 -17.25
C TYR A 121 21.33 -5.77 -16.36
N GLU A 122 21.40 -5.54 -15.05
CA GLU A 122 21.87 -6.50 -14.05
C GLU A 122 21.16 -6.22 -12.71
N ALA A 123 20.88 -7.27 -11.94
CA ALA A 123 20.39 -7.14 -10.58
C ALA A 123 20.86 -8.30 -9.70
N ASP A 124 21.36 -7.99 -8.51
CA ASP A 124 21.80 -8.99 -7.53
C ASP A 124 20.97 -8.90 -6.26
N ILE A 125 20.66 -10.06 -5.68
CA ILE A 125 19.98 -10.21 -4.40
C ILE A 125 20.99 -10.71 -3.38
N ILE A 126 21.21 -9.91 -2.33
CA ILE A 126 22.26 -10.13 -1.34
C ILE A 126 21.61 -10.34 0.02
N LEU A 127 21.76 -11.54 0.58
CA LEU A 127 21.15 -11.95 1.85
C LEU A 127 22.14 -11.76 3.00
N ASN A 128 21.77 -11.03 4.05
CA ASN A 128 22.65 -10.74 5.18
C ASN A 128 22.68 -11.89 6.20
N ASP A 129 23.48 -12.94 5.94
CA ASP A 129 23.72 -14.01 6.93
C ASP A 129 24.88 -13.70 7.90
N SER A 130 25.46 -12.50 7.81
CA SER A 130 26.48 -12.03 8.76
C SER A 130 25.90 -11.60 10.11
N GLN A 131 24.67 -11.07 10.09
CA GLN A 131 23.98 -10.47 11.25
C GLN A 131 22.60 -11.07 11.50
N HIS A 132 22.08 -11.87 10.58
CA HIS A 132 20.77 -12.48 10.68
C HIS A 132 20.80 -13.97 10.36
N THR A 133 19.80 -14.68 10.91
CA THR A 133 19.59 -16.10 10.69
C THR A 133 18.26 -16.31 9.98
N PHE A 134 18.31 -16.97 8.84
CA PHE A 134 17.15 -17.31 8.03
C PHE A 134 16.47 -18.60 8.50
N SER A 135 15.17 -18.71 8.23
CA SER A 135 14.35 -19.86 8.59
C SER A 135 13.73 -20.51 7.35
N THR A 136 13.49 -21.81 7.40
CA THR A 136 12.68 -22.54 6.40
C THR A 136 11.21 -22.68 6.81
N SER A 137 10.84 -22.19 7.99
CA SER A 137 9.46 -22.26 8.50
C SER A 137 8.62 -21.12 7.94
N THR A 138 7.53 -21.44 7.23
CA THR A 138 6.63 -20.46 6.58
C THR A 138 5.91 -19.53 7.55
N ILE A 139 5.77 -19.91 8.83
CA ILE A 139 5.14 -19.10 9.88
C ILE A 139 6.13 -18.16 10.59
N SER A 140 7.42 -18.25 10.25
CA SER A 140 8.45 -17.36 10.77
C SER A 140 8.48 -16.05 10.00
N LYS A 141 8.64 -14.91 10.70
CA LYS A 141 8.96 -13.63 10.03
C LYS A 141 10.23 -13.76 9.19
N LYS A 142 11.25 -14.44 9.73
CA LYS A 142 12.54 -14.71 9.06
C LYS A 142 12.50 -15.87 8.07
N TYR A 143 11.32 -16.30 7.64
CA TYR A 143 11.21 -17.29 6.57
C TYR A 143 11.93 -16.78 5.33
N LEU A 144 12.91 -17.53 4.81
CA LEU A 144 13.70 -17.14 3.63
C LEU A 144 12.80 -16.77 2.44
N GLY A 145 11.65 -17.43 2.29
CA GLY A 145 10.70 -17.11 1.22
C GLY A 145 10.07 -15.72 1.34
N ASN A 146 9.87 -15.18 2.55
CA ASN A 146 9.38 -13.80 2.71
C ASN A 146 10.40 -12.81 2.13
N ILE A 147 11.68 -13.01 2.46
CA ILE A 147 12.78 -12.15 1.98
C ILE A 147 12.95 -12.31 0.47
N ILE A 148 13.06 -13.53 -0.06
CA ILE A 148 13.31 -13.73 -1.50
C ILE A 148 12.13 -13.21 -2.33
N THR A 149 10.88 -13.44 -1.92
CA THR A 149 9.73 -12.91 -2.66
C THR A 149 9.78 -11.39 -2.72
N HIS A 150 10.13 -10.71 -1.63
CA HIS A 150 10.31 -9.26 -1.57
C HIS A 150 11.44 -8.77 -2.50
N GLU A 151 12.64 -9.33 -2.38
CA GLU A 151 13.80 -8.91 -3.17
C GLU A 151 13.62 -9.17 -4.68
N VAL A 152 12.93 -10.25 -5.07
CA VAL A 152 12.58 -10.47 -6.48
C VAL A 152 11.62 -9.38 -7.00
N GLY A 153 10.76 -8.82 -6.16
CA GLY A 153 9.94 -7.67 -6.54
C GLY A 153 10.77 -6.42 -6.84
N HIS A 154 11.80 -6.15 -6.02
CA HIS A 154 12.78 -5.10 -6.32
C HIS A 154 13.56 -5.36 -7.60
N LEU A 155 14.01 -6.60 -7.82
CA LEU A 155 14.67 -7.02 -9.06
C LEU A 155 13.79 -6.77 -10.28
N LEU A 156 12.46 -6.84 -10.13
CA LEU A 156 11.49 -6.53 -11.16
C LEU A 156 11.17 -5.04 -11.30
N GLY A 157 11.75 -4.16 -10.48
CA GLY A 157 11.60 -2.71 -10.55
C GLY A 157 10.52 -2.13 -9.62
N LEU A 158 9.92 -2.95 -8.76
CA LEU A 158 8.98 -2.47 -7.74
C LEU A 158 9.74 -1.78 -6.60
N GLY A 159 9.15 -0.71 -6.06
CA GLY A 159 9.56 -0.12 -4.79
C GLY A 159 8.72 -0.66 -3.63
N HIS A 160 8.98 -0.17 -2.42
CA HIS A 160 8.22 -0.61 -1.26
C HIS A 160 6.75 -0.15 -1.30
N SER A 161 5.82 -1.08 -1.11
CA SER A 161 4.40 -0.77 -0.92
C SER A 161 4.17 -0.11 0.45
N GLN A 162 3.06 0.61 0.55
CA GLN A 162 2.55 1.13 1.83
C GLN A 162 1.43 0.24 2.39
N ILE A 163 0.95 -0.75 1.64
CA ILE A 163 -0.03 -1.74 2.12
C ILE A 163 0.69 -2.74 3.02
N LEU A 164 0.15 -2.93 4.23
CA LEU A 164 0.80 -3.70 5.30
C LEU A 164 1.05 -5.17 4.93
N ASP A 165 0.11 -5.78 4.22
CA ASP A 165 0.13 -7.20 3.87
C ASP A 165 0.79 -7.49 2.53
N ALA A 166 1.34 -6.45 1.87
CA ALA A 166 2.08 -6.62 0.62
C ALA A 166 3.42 -7.34 0.85
N SER A 167 3.80 -8.19 -0.11
CA SER A 167 5.16 -8.75 -0.16
C SER A 167 6.18 -7.62 -0.24
N MET A 168 5.86 -6.53 -0.93
CA MET A 168 6.69 -5.34 -1.04
C MET A 168 6.60 -4.38 0.16
N PHE A 169 5.91 -4.70 1.25
CA PHE A 169 5.98 -3.87 2.45
C PHE A 169 7.41 -3.89 3.02
N TYR A 170 7.95 -2.71 3.36
CA TYR A 170 9.39 -2.52 3.66
C TYR A 170 9.89 -3.30 4.89
N GLU A 171 8.99 -3.65 5.81
CA GLU A 171 9.31 -4.37 7.03
C GLU A 171 8.97 -5.85 6.87
N LEU A 172 9.81 -6.69 7.47
CA LEU A 172 9.65 -8.13 7.45
C LEU A 172 8.44 -8.61 8.28
N ARG A 173 7.47 -9.22 7.61
CA ARG A 173 6.22 -9.76 8.18
C ARG A 173 5.98 -11.21 7.76
N LYS A 174 5.14 -11.93 8.51
CA LYS A 174 4.71 -13.28 8.14
C LYS A 174 3.79 -13.18 6.92
N GLY A 175 3.83 -14.17 6.04
CA GLY A 175 2.95 -14.21 4.86
C GLY A 175 3.49 -13.51 3.61
N GLN A 176 4.53 -12.67 3.72
CA GLN A 176 5.16 -11.96 2.57
C GLN A 176 5.79 -12.88 1.53
N SER A 177 5.88 -14.18 1.79
CA SER A 177 6.23 -15.16 0.77
C SER A 177 5.16 -15.35 -0.31
N LEU A 178 3.93 -14.87 -0.08
CA LEU A 178 2.81 -14.92 -1.02
C LEU A 178 2.50 -13.52 -1.57
N LEU A 179 2.37 -13.42 -2.90
CA LEU A 179 2.07 -12.14 -3.54
C LEU A 179 0.68 -11.62 -3.18
N HIS A 180 0.65 -10.38 -2.72
CA HIS A 180 -0.56 -9.60 -2.51
C HIS A 180 -1.09 -9.06 -3.84
N ASP A 181 -2.36 -8.63 -3.88
CA ASP A 181 -2.95 -8.08 -5.10
C ASP A 181 -2.26 -6.78 -5.56
N ASP A 182 -1.74 -6.00 -4.61
CA ASP A 182 -0.95 -4.79 -4.90
C ASP A 182 0.35 -5.14 -5.62
N ASP A 183 1.04 -6.19 -5.17
CA ASP A 183 2.26 -6.71 -5.80
C ASP A 183 1.97 -7.17 -7.24
N ASN A 184 0.89 -7.94 -7.41
CA ASN A 184 0.43 -8.43 -8.70
C ASN A 184 0.05 -7.28 -9.64
N SER A 185 -0.64 -6.27 -9.12
CA SER A 185 -1.08 -5.12 -9.91
C SER A 185 0.11 -4.23 -10.31
N GLY A 186 1.09 -4.06 -9.42
CA GLY A 186 2.35 -3.36 -9.69
C GLY A 186 3.22 -4.04 -10.74
N VAL A 187 3.47 -5.34 -10.62
CA VAL A 187 4.29 -6.05 -11.61
C VAL A 187 3.61 -6.11 -12.98
N ARG A 188 2.27 -6.22 -13.01
CA ARG A 188 1.50 -6.16 -14.26
C ARG A 188 1.39 -4.74 -14.82
N HIS A 189 1.53 -3.70 -14.01
CA HIS A 189 1.69 -2.35 -14.53
C HIS A 189 2.99 -2.22 -15.34
N LEU A 190 4.08 -2.84 -14.87
CA LEU A 190 5.38 -2.80 -15.55
C LEU A 190 5.46 -3.71 -16.79
N TYR A 191 4.87 -4.91 -16.69
CA TYR A 191 5.08 -5.99 -17.66
C TYR A 191 3.79 -6.70 -18.12
N GLY A 192 2.60 -6.32 -17.66
CA GLY A 192 1.34 -7.00 -17.96
C GLY A 192 0.54 -6.38 -19.12
N THR A 193 -0.63 -6.97 -19.41
CA THR A 193 -1.61 -6.46 -20.39
C THR A 193 -2.94 -6.06 -19.71
N SER A 194 -3.67 -5.16 -20.36
CA SER A 194 -4.79 -4.36 -19.82
C SER A 194 -6.17 -5.05 -19.81
N GLY A 195 -6.25 -6.35 -19.49
CA GLY A 195 -7.52 -7.10 -19.48
C GLY A 195 -8.40 -6.89 -18.24
N LEU A 196 -8.03 -5.96 -17.37
CA LEU A 196 -8.61 -5.73 -16.05
C LEU A 196 -8.99 -4.27 -15.89
N GLY A 197 -9.74 -3.97 -14.84
CA GLY A 197 -10.26 -2.64 -14.57
C GLY A 197 -9.19 -1.63 -14.20
N THR A 198 -9.47 -0.36 -14.48
CA THR A 198 -8.62 0.79 -14.15
C THR A 198 -9.45 1.90 -13.51
N ILE A 199 -8.98 2.42 -12.37
CA ILE A 199 -9.46 3.63 -11.74
C ILE A 199 -8.34 4.68 -11.83
N SER A 200 -8.68 5.88 -12.28
CA SER A 200 -7.72 6.98 -12.46
C SER A 200 -8.31 8.30 -11.99
N GLY A 201 -7.48 9.29 -11.72
CA GLY A 201 -7.94 10.62 -11.31
C GLY A 201 -6.78 11.57 -11.04
N THR A 202 -7.09 12.70 -10.41
CA THR A 202 -6.09 13.69 -9.99
C THR A 202 -6.29 14.05 -8.52
N VAL A 203 -5.29 13.78 -7.69
CA VAL A 203 -5.27 14.26 -6.29
C VAL A 203 -4.91 15.73 -6.28
N ALA A 204 -5.76 16.54 -5.65
CA ALA A 204 -5.59 17.99 -5.55
C ALA A 204 -6.00 18.51 -4.17
N GLY A 205 -5.58 19.74 -3.88
CA GLY A 205 -6.00 20.51 -2.72
C GLY A 205 -6.22 21.99 -3.10
N SER A 206 -6.80 22.74 -2.17
CA SER A 206 -7.26 24.13 -2.34
C SER A 206 -8.34 24.32 -3.41
N ALA A 207 -9.08 25.43 -3.33
CA ALA A 207 -10.04 25.83 -4.36
C ALA A 207 -9.39 26.06 -5.75
N GLY A 208 -8.07 26.24 -5.81
CA GLY A 208 -7.30 26.37 -7.04
C GLY A 208 -6.99 25.05 -7.74
N LEU A 209 -7.46 23.91 -7.23
CA LEU A 209 -7.22 22.56 -7.77
C LEU A 209 -5.72 22.27 -7.94
N ILE A 210 -4.92 22.66 -6.95
CA ILE A 210 -3.47 22.49 -6.99
C ILE A 210 -3.15 21.02 -6.78
N SER A 211 -2.49 20.41 -7.76
CA SER A 211 -2.04 19.03 -7.76
C SER A 211 -1.17 18.68 -6.56
N ILE A 212 -1.45 17.52 -5.95
CA ILE A 212 -0.65 16.97 -4.85
C ILE A 212 0.33 15.93 -5.40
N PHE A 213 1.62 16.18 -5.21
CA PHE A 213 2.67 15.20 -5.50
C PHE A 213 2.91 14.29 -4.30
N GLY A 214 2.89 12.97 -4.52
CA GLY A 214 3.23 11.99 -3.50
C GLY A 214 2.09 11.67 -2.52
N ALA A 215 0.83 11.76 -2.96
CA ALA A 215 -0.30 11.23 -2.21
C ALA A 215 -0.47 9.75 -2.51
N HIS A 216 -0.64 8.94 -1.46
CA HIS A 216 -0.92 7.52 -1.57
C HIS A 216 -2.42 7.33 -1.78
N VAL A 217 -2.80 6.66 -2.87
CA VAL A 217 -4.19 6.40 -3.25
C VAL A 217 -4.39 4.89 -3.25
N ILE A 218 -5.27 4.40 -2.38
CA ILE A 218 -5.54 2.99 -2.16
C ILE A 218 -6.90 2.65 -2.73
N ALA A 219 -7.03 1.52 -3.42
CA ALA A 219 -8.28 0.89 -3.78
C ALA A 219 -8.61 -0.22 -2.77
N PHE A 220 -9.67 -0.01 -2.00
CA PHE A 220 -10.22 -0.98 -1.06
C PHE A 220 -11.35 -1.78 -1.70
N SER A 221 -11.26 -3.11 -1.67
CA SER A 221 -12.21 -4.05 -2.27
C SER A 221 -13.41 -4.28 -1.35
N LEU A 222 -14.64 -4.02 -1.84
CA LEU A 222 -15.85 -4.40 -1.11
C LEU A 222 -15.99 -5.92 -0.98
N GLN A 223 -15.52 -6.69 -1.98
CA GLN A 223 -15.73 -8.13 -1.95
C GLN A 223 -14.86 -8.84 -0.93
N LYS A 224 -13.58 -8.50 -0.92
CA LYS A 224 -12.59 -9.11 -0.04
C LYS A 224 -12.62 -8.48 1.34
N GLY A 225 -12.85 -7.16 1.39
CA GLY A 225 -12.77 -6.38 2.62
C GLY A 225 -11.31 -6.08 2.98
N GLU A 226 -10.49 -5.76 1.97
CA GLU A 226 -9.07 -5.47 2.13
C GLU A 226 -8.61 -4.45 1.08
N GLU A 227 -7.44 -3.87 1.30
CA GLU A 227 -6.75 -3.03 0.31
C GLU A 227 -6.19 -3.94 -0.77
N VAL A 228 -6.50 -3.72 -2.05
CA VAL A 228 -6.09 -4.66 -3.11
C VAL A 228 -5.09 -4.05 -4.08
N ALA A 229 -5.01 -2.73 -4.17
CA ALA A 229 -4.04 -2.07 -5.03
C ALA A 229 -3.86 -0.62 -4.61
N SER A 230 -2.72 -0.05 -4.95
CA SER A 230 -2.37 1.32 -4.60
C SER A 230 -1.64 2.06 -5.71
N SER A 231 -1.59 3.37 -5.57
CA SER A 231 -0.85 4.27 -6.46
C SER A 231 -0.33 5.47 -5.71
N VAL A 232 0.68 6.11 -6.27
CA VAL A 232 1.20 7.38 -5.77
C VAL A 232 1.00 8.45 -6.82
N SER A 233 0.36 9.55 -6.43
CA SER A 233 0.11 10.67 -7.33
C SER A 233 1.41 11.33 -7.81
N ASP A 234 1.48 11.61 -9.11
CA ASP A 234 2.65 12.24 -9.72
C ASP A 234 2.62 13.77 -9.55
N SER A 235 3.61 14.49 -10.09
CA SER A 235 3.78 15.94 -9.92
C SER A 235 2.63 16.79 -10.48
N ASN A 236 1.83 16.22 -11.38
CA ASN A 236 0.58 16.78 -11.89
C ASN A 236 -0.65 16.31 -11.08
N GLY A 237 -0.46 15.56 -10.00
CA GLY A 237 -1.50 15.00 -9.15
C GLY A 237 -2.15 13.76 -9.71
N SER A 238 -1.83 13.36 -10.94
CA SER A 238 -2.47 12.22 -11.58
C SER A 238 -2.08 10.91 -10.91
N PHE A 239 -3.06 10.02 -10.78
CA PHE A 239 -2.85 8.65 -10.32
C PHE A 239 -3.63 7.69 -11.23
N VAL A 240 -3.12 6.47 -11.35
CA VAL A 240 -3.79 5.32 -11.97
C VAL A 240 -3.64 4.14 -11.04
N ILE A 241 -4.72 3.39 -10.83
CA ILE A 241 -4.73 2.06 -10.22
C ILE A 241 -5.32 1.13 -11.29
N ASN A 242 -4.50 0.26 -11.86
CA ASN A 242 -4.90 -0.67 -12.90
C ASN A 242 -4.78 -2.12 -12.40
N ASN A 243 -5.19 -3.07 -13.24
CA ASN A 243 -5.22 -4.50 -12.90
C ASN A 243 -6.23 -4.88 -11.81
N LEU A 244 -7.29 -4.09 -11.64
CA LEU A 244 -8.36 -4.38 -10.70
C LEU A 244 -9.34 -5.42 -11.27
N PRO A 245 -9.74 -6.44 -10.49
CA PRO A 245 -10.85 -7.31 -10.87
C PRO A 245 -12.10 -6.54 -11.32
N LEU A 246 -12.81 -7.09 -12.31
CA LEU A 246 -14.08 -6.53 -12.78
C LEU A 246 -15.27 -7.15 -12.03
N ASN A 247 -16.43 -6.49 -12.15
CA ASN A 247 -17.69 -6.84 -11.49
C ASN A 247 -17.60 -6.69 -9.97
N GLU A 248 -16.92 -5.64 -9.53
CA GLU A 248 -16.62 -5.35 -8.15
C GLU A 248 -16.67 -3.84 -7.88
N THR A 249 -16.95 -3.48 -6.64
CA THR A 249 -16.98 -2.11 -6.14
C THR A 249 -15.75 -1.82 -5.29
N TYR A 250 -15.08 -0.71 -5.58
CA TYR A 250 -13.90 -0.24 -4.88
C TYR A 250 -14.14 1.09 -4.17
N PHE A 251 -13.50 1.30 -3.03
CA PHE A 251 -13.46 2.60 -2.35
C PHE A 251 -12.04 3.16 -2.46
N LEU A 252 -11.92 4.43 -2.85
CA LEU A 252 -10.61 5.09 -2.82
C LEU A 252 -10.37 5.69 -1.44
N TYR A 253 -9.22 5.38 -0.86
CA TYR A 253 -8.71 6.03 0.35
C TYR A 253 -7.42 6.78 -0.02
N VAL A 254 -7.33 8.05 0.37
CA VAL A 254 -6.19 8.90 0.05
C VAL A 254 -5.51 9.36 1.32
N GLU A 255 -4.22 9.08 1.45
CA GLU A 255 -3.41 9.40 2.61
C GLU A 255 -2.01 9.95 2.23
N PRO A 256 -1.27 10.54 3.18
CA PRO A 256 0.13 10.88 2.96
C PRO A 256 1.02 9.65 2.82
N LEU A 257 2.00 9.72 1.91
CA LEU A 257 3.12 8.77 1.96
C LEU A 257 3.86 8.88 3.30
N ASN A 258 4.05 7.73 3.93
CA ASN A 258 4.73 7.59 5.20
C ASN A 258 6.09 6.90 5.00
N ASN A 259 6.94 6.94 6.03
CA ASN A 259 8.28 6.34 6.02
C ASN A 259 9.12 6.62 4.74
N LEU A 260 9.39 7.89 4.43
CA LEU A 260 10.05 8.22 3.15
C LEU A 260 11.48 7.67 2.99
N SER A 261 12.12 7.27 4.09
CA SER A 261 13.42 6.59 4.05
C SER A 261 13.35 5.25 3.35
N SER A 262 12.19 4.57 3.34
CA SER A 262 12.02 3.30 2.63
C SER A 262 11.52 3.48 1.20
N LEU A 263 11.14 4.70 0.80
CA LEU A 263 10.56 4.96 -0.52
C LEU A 263 11.62 5.42 -1.54
N PRO A 264 11.36 5.25 -2.85
CA PRO A 264 12.24 5.75 -3.89
C PRO A 264 12.54 7.25 -3.74
N SER A 265 13.78 7.65 -4.02
CA SER A 265 14.25 9.03 -3.89
C SER A 265 13.43 10.06 -4.68
N TYR A 266 12.75 9.63 -5.74
CA TYR A 266 11.77 10.42 -6.49
C TYR A 266 10.74 11.12 -5.58
N TYR A 267 10.24 10.41 -4.56
CA TYR A 267 9.23 10.92 -3.62
C TYR A 267 9.82 11.65 -2.41
N SER A 268 11.16 11.77 -2.32
CA SER A 268 11.84 12.37 -1.17
C SER A 268 11.49 13.83 -0.89
N VAL A 269 10.91 14.55 -1.85
CA VAL A 269 10.50 15.97 -1.69
C VAL A 269 9.03 16.17 -1.44
N ARG A 270 8.23 15.09 -1.38
CA ARG A 270 6.79 15.18 -1.11
C ARG A 270 6.49 16.01 0.15
N LYS A 271 5.30 16.58 0.21
CA LYS A 271 4.84 17.38 1.34
C LYS A 271 3.50 16.85 1.79
N LYS A 272 3.27 16.94 3.10
CA LYS A 272 1.96 16.63 3.70
C LYS A 272 1.35 17.81 4.44
N ASN A 273 2.14 18.85 4.74
CA ASN A 273 1.76 20.00 5.57
C ASN A 273 0.93 21.06 4.80
N PHE A 274 -0.14 20.65 4.13
CA PHE A 274 -0.99 21.54 3.33
C PHE A 274 -2.22 22.08 4.08
N CYS A 275 -2.50 21.54 5.27
CA CYS A 275 -3.62 21.97 6.10
C CYS A 275 -3.24 23.16 6.98
N ASP A 276 -4.25 23.79 7.56
CA ASP A 276 -4.09 24.98 8.39
C ASP A 276 -3.04 24.79 9.49
N SER A 277 -2.29 25.85 9.78
CA SER A 277 -1.15 25.83 10.72
C SER A 277 -0.04 24.84 10.34
N ASN A 278 0.17 24.60 9.04
CA ASN A 278 1.13 23.61 8.51
C ASN A 278 0.86 22.19 9.03
N ASN A 279 -0.39 21.87 9.38
CA ASN A 279 -0.75 20.52 9.76
C ASN A 279 -0.70 19.60 8.55
N SER A 280 -0.38 18.33 8.80
CA SER A 280 -0.44 17.32 7.76
C SER A 280 -1.90 17.08 7.35
N TYR A 281 -2.16 16.97 6.04
CA TYR A 281 -3.38 16.30 5.61
C TYR A 281 -3.35 14.86 6.09
N LYS A 282 -4.52 14.25 6.14
CA LYS A 282 -4.76 12.97 6.77
C LYS A 282 -5.48 12.04 5.80
N GLY A 283 -5.48 10.75 6.11
CA GLY A 283 -6.18 9.73 5.36
C GLY A 283 -7.69 9.94 5.33
N ALA A 284 -8.31 9.86 4.15
CA ALA A 284 -9.77 9.93 4.02
C ALA A 284 -10.27 9.22 2.76
N PHE A 285 -11.53 8.79 2.81
CA PHE A 285 -12.18 8.21 1.64
C PHE A 285 -12.61 9.27 0.63
N PHE A 286 -12.51 8.92 -0.64
CA PHE A 286 -13.21 9.63 -1.69
C PHE A 286 -14.72 9.56 -1.45
N GLN A 287 -15.36 10.71 -1.51
CA GLN A 287 -16.77 10.90 -1.22
C GLN A 287 -17.33 11.99 -2.13
N ARG A 288 -18.66 12.14 -2.18
CA ARG A 288 -19.30 13.25 -2.89
C ARG A 288 -19.23 14.53 -2.06
N CYS A 289 -19.19 15.67 -2.74
CA CYS A 289 -19.13 16.98 -2.08
C CYS A 289 -20.39 17.35 -1.29
N PHE A 290 -21.56 16.98 -1.80
CA PHE A 290 -22.84 17.49 -1.33
C PHE A 290 -23.90 16.39 -1.30
N GLY A 291 -25.01 16.70 -0.62
CA GLY A 291 -26.13 15.79 -0.46
C GLY A 291 -25.95 14.82 0.70
N SER A 292 -26.84 13.83 0.78
CA SER A 292 -26.85 12.80 1.81
C SER A 292 -25.64 11.86 1.76
N ASP A 293 -24.89 11.83 0.65
CA ASP A 293 -23.68 11.00 0.51
C ASP A 293 -22.40 11.71 1.00
N ARG A 294 -22.47 12.96 1.44
CA ARG A 294 -21.30 13.64 2.05
C ARG A 294 -20.93 12.92 3.35
N GLY A 295 -19.66 12.59 3.53
CA GLY A 295 -19.19 11.82 4.69
C GLY A 295 -19.36 10.31 4.54
N HIS A 296 -19.86 9.83 3.40
CA HIS A 296 -19.91 8.40 3.07
C HIS A 296 -18.86 8.07 2.00
N PRO A 297 -18.07 6.99 2.18
CA PRO A 297 -17.18 6.49 1.15
C PRO A 297 -17.95 6.16 -0.13
N TYR A 298 -17.52 6.70 -1.26
CA TYR A 298 -18.15 6.48 -2.56
C TYR A 298 -17.61 5.21 -3.22
N GLY A 299 -18.49 4.27 -3.53
CA GLY A 299 -18.16 3.03 -4.21
C GLY A 299 -18.06 3.22 -5.73
N ILE A 300 -16.93 2.83 -6.29
CA ILE A 300 -16.62 2.88 -7.72
C ILE A 300 -16.74 1.46 -8.27
N LYS A 301 -17.80 1.22 -9.04
CA LYS A 301 -18.07 -0.09 -9.62
C LYS A 301 -17.38 -0.26 -10.96
N LEU A 302 -16.44 -1.21 -11.04
CA LEU A 302 -15.86 -1.66 -12.29
C LEU A 302 -16.63 -2.87 -12.82
N SER A 303 -16.89 -2.91 -14.12
CA SER A 303 -17.63 -3.99 -14.77
C SER A 303 -17.07 -4.25 -16.16
N SER A 304 -17.53 -5.32 -16.81
CA SER A 304 -17.21 -5.57 -18.23
C SER A 304 -17.67 -4.44 -19.17
N SER A 305 -18.70 -3.69 -18.80
CA SER A 305 -19.18 -2.51 -19.55
C SER A 305 -18.49 -1.21 -19.16
N THR A 306 -17.86 -1.16 -17.99
CA THR A 306 -17.18 0.03 -17.46
C THR A 306 -15.84 -0.39 -16.86
N VAL A 307 -14.91 -0.74 -17.76
CA VAL A 307 -13.58 -1.24 -17.42
C VAL A 307 -12.65 -0.12 -16.95
N ASN A 308 -12.83 1.09 -17.46
CA ASN A 308 -11.98 2.23 -17.13
C ASN A 308 -12.83 3.38 -16.58
N ILE A 309 -12.52 3.84 -15.37
CA ILE A 309 -13.18 4.97 -14.73
C ILE A 309 -12.13 6.04 -14.39
N ASN A 310 -12.42 7.27 -14.79
CA ASN A 310 -11.72 8.45 -14.28
C ASN A 310 -12.63 9.13 -13.27
N VAL A 311 -12.18 9.19 -12.00
CA VAL A 311 -12.94 9.78 -10.88
C VAL A 311 -12.89 11.31 -10.85
N GLY A 312 -12.14 11.92 -11.77
CA GLY A 312 -11.91 13.36 -11.81
C GLY A 312 -10.94 13.79 -10.70
N TYR A 313 -11.27 14.89 -10.05
CA TYR A 313 -10.52 15.40 -8.91
C TYR A 313 -10.85 14.69 -7.59
N VAL A 314 -9.82 14.29 -6.85
CA VAL A 314 -9.91 13.73 -5.50
C VAL A 314 -9.25 14.70 -4.53
N SER A 315 -9.98 15.16 -3.52
CA SER A 315 -9.42 16.08 -2.52
C SER A 315 -8.56 15.31 -1.52
N ILE A 316 -7.36 15.79 -1.20
CA ILE A 316 -6.76 15.48 0.10
C ILE A 316 -7.66 16.02 1.21
N LYS A 317 -7.66 15.42 2.40
CA LYS A 317 -8.52 15.87 3.50
C LYS A 317 -7.74 16.26 4.73
N CYS A 318 -8.14 17.36 5.36
CA CYS A 318 -7.51 17.83 6.61
C CYS A 318 -8.15 17.22 7.86
N GLY A 319 -9.37 16.70 7.72
CA GLY A 319 -10.14 16.06 8.77
C GLY A 319 -10.68 14.71 8.33
N LEU A 320 -11.36 14.02 9.24
CA LEU A 320 -12.13 12.83 8.91
C LEU A 320 -13.54 13.32 8.62
N ASP A 321 -13.99 13.21 7.38
CA ASP A 321 -15.37 13.49 7.04
C ASP A 321 -16.21 12.25 7.39
N VAL A 322 -17.24 12.45 8.20
CA VAL A 322 -18.27 11.47 8.52
C VAL A 322 -19.63 12.01 8.14
N SER A 323 -20.62 11.14 8.01
CA SER A 323 -21.96 11.58 7.62
C SER A 323 -22.60 12.50 8.66
N GLY A 324 -23.44 13.41 8.21
CA GLY A 324 -24.19 14.31 9.09
C GLY A 324 -25.05 13.54 10.08
N ASP A 325 -25.71 12.48 9.61
CA ASP A 325 -26.53 11.60 10.45
C ASP A 325 -25.69 10.94 11.54
N TYR A 326 -24.49 10.43 11.20
CA TYR A 326 -23.54 9.85 12.17
C TYR A 326 -23.13 10.86 13.23
N ASN A 327 -22.80 12.07 12.82
CA ASN A 327 -22.42 13.10 13.76
C ASN A 327 -23.57 13.49 14.70
N LEU A 328 -24.82 13.45 14.23
CA LEU A 328 -26.01 13.70 15.05
C LEU A 328 -26.35 12.54 16.00
N SER A 329 -26.05 11.29 15.61
CA SER A 329 -26.32 10.12 16.44
C SER A 329 -25.27 9.93 17.53
N LYS A 330 -24.05 10.45 17.34
CA LYS A 330 -22.92 10.25 18.25
C LYS A 330 -23.24 10.68 19.68
N GLY A 331 -23.11 9.75 20.63
CA GLY A 331 -23.42 9.98 22.05
C GLY A 331 -24.92 10.14 22.38
N SER A 332 -25.81 9.93 21.41
CA SER A 332 -27.26 9.97 21.59
C SER A 332 -27.87 8.56 21.71
N SER A 333 -29.17 8.48 22.00
CA SER A 333 -29.94 7.23 21.93
C SER A 333 -30.45 6.89 20.52
N ASN A 334 -30.21 7.76 19.53
CA ASN A 334 -30.66 7.53 18.17
C ASN A 334 -29.65 6.66 17.43
N SER A 335 -30.13 5.69 16.68
CA SER A 335 -29.29 4.84 15.83
C SER A 335 -29.55 5.14 14.36
N ILE A 336 -28.52 4.99 13.53
CA ILE A 336 -28.61 5.21 12.08
C ILE A 336 -28.83 3.88 11.41
N ASN A 337 -29.73 3.87 10.41
CA ASN A 337 -29.92 2.68 9.60
C ASN A 337 -28.74 2.49 8.63
N LEU A 338 -28.02 1.38 8.74
CA LEU A 338 -26.86 1.02 7.89
C LEU A 338 -27.24 0.10 6.73
N VAL A 339 -28.48 0.18 6.27
CA VAL A 339 -28.96 -0.41 5.03
C VAL A 339 -29.87 0.58 4.32
N SER A 340 -29.96 0.45 3.00
CA SER A 340 -30.80 1.32 2.20
C SER A 340 -32.27 1.27 2.65
N GLN A 341 -32.86 2.44 2.79
CA GLN A 341 -34.29 2.60 3.09
C GLN A 341 -35.15 2.58 1.82
N ASP A 342 -34.53 2.70 0.65
CA ASP A 342 -35.21 2.66 -0.63
C ASP A 342 -35.53 1.21 -1.03
N ILE A 343 -36.76 0.81 -0.75
CA ILE A 343 -37.30 -0.51 -1.08
C ILE A 343 -37.61 -0.69 -2.57
N SER A 344 -37.65 0.38 -3.36
CA SER A 344 -38.10 0.31 -4.76
C SER A 344 -37.00 -0.16 -5.71
N ASN A 345 -35.74 0.05 -5.34
CA ASN A 345 -34.61 -0.11 -6.24
C ASN A 345 -33.78 -1.38 -5.98
N HIS A 346 -34.17 -2.23 -5.04
CA HIS A 346 -33.55 -3.53 -4.72
C HIS A 346 -32.05 -3.50 -4.33
N TYR A 347 -31.45 -2.32 -4.23
CA TYR A 347 -30.06 -2.12 -3.83
C TYR A 347 -29.96 -2.12 -2.32
N ILE A 348 -29.40 -3.17 -1.72
CA ILE A 348 -29.29 -3.35 -0.28
C ILE A 348 -27.82 -3.31 0.11
N GLY A 349 -27.46 -2.30 0.90
CA GLY A 349 -26.12 -2.14 1.43
C GLY A 349 -25.83 -0.71 1.84
N SER A 350 -24.62 -0.49 2.35
CA SER A 350 -24.13 0.82 2.77
C SER A 350 -22.60 0.84 2.86
N SER A 351 -22.05 2.04 2.90
CA SER A 351 -20.66 2.34 3.23
C SER A 351 -20.64 3.48 4.24
N SER A 352 -19.88 3.34 5.32
CA SER A 352 -19.88 4.32 6.40
C SER A 352 -18.53 4.36 7.10
N VAL A 353 -18.19 5.52 7.65
CA VAL A 353 -17.01 5.72 8.48
C VAL A 353 -17.48 6.24 9.82
N GLY A 354 -16.99 5.64 10.89
CA GLY A 354 -17.19 6.13 12.25
C GLY A 354 -15.85 6.26 12.98
N PHE A 355 -15.85 6.96 14.11
CA PHE A 355 -14.66 7.20 14.91
C PHE A 355 -14.95 7.22 16.39
N PHE A 356 -13.93 6.98 17.20
CA PHE A 356 -13.99 7.14 18.64
C PHE A 356 -13.02 8.24 19.07
N ASN A 357 -13.54 9.19 19.85
CA ASN A 357 -12.73 10.20 20.51
C ASN A 357 -11.81 9.53 21.53
N SER A 358 -10.58 10.02 21.60
CA SER A 358 -9.57 9.44 22.46
C SER A 358 -8.62 10.50 23.01
N LYS A 359 -8.08 10.20 24.17
CA LYS A 359 -6.98 10.95 24.79
C LYS A 359 -5.81 10.01 25.06
N ASN A 360 -4.60 10.55 24.97
CA ASN A 360 -3.41 9.84 25.42
C ASN A 360 -3.15 10.17 26.90
N ILE A 361 -3.14 9.15 27.76
CA ILE A 361 -2.81 9.28 29.17
C ILE A 361 -1.61 8.37 29.44
N ALA A 362 -0.47 8.98 29.79
CA ALA A 362 0.77 8.28 30.12
C ALA A 362 1.24 7.28 29.02
N GLY A 363 1.04 7.61 27.74
CA GLY A 363 1.43 6.78 26.60
C GLY A 363 0.33 5.81 26.14
N THR A 364 -0.75 5.66 26.89
CA THR A 364 -1.87 4.76 26.57
C THR A 364 -3.03 5.54 25.95
N VAL A 365 -3.55 5.04 24.82
CA VAL A 365 -4.79 5.56 24.25
C VAL A 365 -5.98 5.12 25.11
N VAL A 366 -6.77 6.10 25.57
CA VAL A 366 -8.03 5.90 26.29
C VAL A 366 -9.15 6.50 25.47
N PHE A 367 -10.21 5.74 25.22
CA PHE A 367 -11.40 6.20 24.50
C PHE A 367 -12.38 6.91 25.45
N ASP A 368 -12.89 8.05 25.01
CA ASP A 368 -13.88 8.84 25.75
C ASP A 368 -15.31 8.38 25.44
N ASP A 369 -15.52 7.85 24.24
CA ASP A 369 -16.79 7.33 23.75
C ASP A 369 -16.98 5.86 24.17
N ALA A 370 -18.17 5.51 24.69
CA ALA A 370 -18.45 4.15 25.17
C ALA A 370 -18.81 3.17 24.04
N GLN A 371 -19.64 3.60 23.10
CA GLN A 371 -20.10 2.77 21.98
C GLN A 371 -20.67 3.63 20.84
N ASP A 372 -20.74 3.04 19.65
CA ASP A 372 -21.58 3.52 18.54
C ASP A 372 -22.69 2.50 18.26
N GLU A 373 -23.89 2.96 17.93
CA GLU A 373 -25.05 2.10 17.68
C GLU A 373 -25.68 2.35 16.30
N TYR A 374 -25.95 1.25 15.61
CA TYR A 374 -26.53 1.22 14.28
C TYR A 374 -27.75 0.30 14.23
N SER A 375 -28.76 0.73 13.49
CA SER A 375 -29.88 -0.12 13.11
C SER A 375 -29.57 -0.81 11.79
N LEU A 376 -29.93 -2.09 11.68
CA LEU A 376 -29.92 -2.84 10.42
C LEU A 376 -31.36 -3.28 10.18
N ASN A 377 -32.17 -2.40 9.60
CA ASN A 377 -33.59 -2.65 9.41
C ASN A 377 -33.90 -2.96 7.94
N LEU A 378 -34.19 -4.23 7.66
CA LEU A 378 -34.66 -4.72 6.36
C LEU A 378 -36.12 -5.15 6.40
N SER A 379 -36.91 -4.77 7.41
CA SER A 379 -38.27 -5.30 7.59
C SER A 379 -39.27 -4.88 6.53
N GLN A 380 -38.92 -3.86 5.76
CA GLN A 380 -39.71 -3.36 4.63
C GLN A 380 -39.28 -3.98 3.28
N HIS A 381 -38.19 -4.75 3.25
CA HIS A 381 -37.70 -5.40 2.04
C HIS A 381 -38.26 -6.83 1.95
N ASN A 382 -39.08 -7.09 0.92
CA ASN A 382 -39.61 -8.42 0.66
C ASN A 382 -38.58 -9.30 -0.07
N LEU A 383 -37.54 -9.72 0.67
CA LEU A 383 -36.37 -10.41 0.10
C LEU A 383 -36.75 -11.71 -0.62
N SER A 384 -37.75 -12.45 -0.14
CA SER A 384 -38.20 -13.70 -0.76
C SER A 384 -38.88 -13.49 -2.11
N SER A 385 -39.56 -12.36 -2.31
CA SER A 385 -40.11 -11.97 -3.61
C SER A 385 -39.05 -11.45 -4.57
N ILE A 386 -38.05 -10.72 -4.07
CA ILE A 386 -37.00 -10.08 -4.88
C ILE A 386 -35.98 -11.14 -5.34
N TYR A 387 -35.67 -12.08 -4.46
CA TYR A 387 -34.61 -13.07 -4.61
C TYR A 387 -35.15 -14.48 -4.25
N PRO A 388 -36.07 -15.04 -5.06
CA PRO A 388 -36.74 -16.27 -4.73
C PRO A 388 -35.78 -17.46 -4.64
N GLY A 389 -35.90 -18.25 -3.56
CA GLY A 389 -35.15 -19.48 -3.36
C GLY A 389 -33.69 -19.33 -2.91
N LYS A 390 -33.23 -18.09 -2.67
CA LYS A 390 -31.85 -17.81 -2.24
C LYS A 390 -31.69 -17.94 -0.72
N ASP A 391 -30.58 -18.54 -0.27
CA ASP A 391 -30.16 -18.54 1.14
C ASP A 391 -29.39 -17.25 1.44
N LEU A 392 -30.11 -16.21 1.88
CA LEU A 392 -29.61 -14.85 1.96
C LEU A 392 -29.03 -14.49 3.33
N TYR A 393 -27.94 -13.72 3.30
CA TYR A 393 -27.30 -13.13 4.46
C TYR A 393 -27.03 -11.65 4.21
N LEU A 394 -27.17 -10.83 5.26
CA LEU A 394 -26.59 -9.50 5.28
C LEU A 394 -25.16 -9.63 5.79
N GLU A 395 -24.18 -9.34 4.92
CA GLU A 395 -22.79 -9.25 5.32
C GLU A 395 -22.49 -7.85 5.84
N VAL A 396 -21.94 -7.78 7.04
CA VAL A 396 -21.41 -6.56 7.65
C VAL A 396 -19.92 -6.74 7.82
N GLN A 397 -19.13 -5.87 7.22
CA GLN A 397 -17.67 -5.87 7.35
C GLN A 397 -17.24 -4.60 8.06
N ILE A 398 -16.34 -4.71 9.04
CA ILE A 398 -15.82 -3.60 9.85
C ILE A 398 -14.31 -3.70 9.83
N HIS A 399 -13.67 -2.64 9.34
CA HIS A 399 -12.25 -2.59 9.07
C HIS A 399 -11.56 -1.50 9.87
N THR A 400 -10.43 -1.83 10.47
CA THR A 400 -9.60 -0.87 11.22
C THR A 400 -8.13 -0.98 10.87
N GLN A 401 -7.65 -2.22 10.74
CA GLN A 401 -6.26 -2.54 10.52
C GLN A 401 -5.69 -2.05 9.19
N PRO A 402 -6.41 -2.15 8.06
CA PRO A 402 -5.89 -1.68 6.78
C PRO A 402 -5.47 -0.20 6.81
N PHE A 403 -6.20 0.62 7.58
CA PHE A 403 -5.94 2.06 7.69
C PHE A 403 -4.97 2.45 8.81
N PHE A 404 -4.17 1.50 9.31
CA PHE A 404 -3.23 1.69 10.42
C PHE A 404 -3.87 2.33 11.68
N SER A 405 -5.17 2.12 11.86
CA SER A 405 -5.91 2.62 13.02
C SER A 405 -5.54 1.77 14.24
N PRO A 406 -5.04 2.36 15.34
CA PRO A 406 -4.75 1.60 16.56
C PRO A 406 -6.01 1.27 17.37
N LEU A 407 -7.18 1.60 16.83
CA LEU A 407 -8.48 1.17 17.32
C LEU A 407 -8.67 -0.31 17.03
N ARG A 408 -8.98 -1.10 18.06
CA ARG A 408 -9.68 -2.37 17.89
C ARG A 408 -11.16 -2.13 18.13
N VAL A 409 -12.01 -2.72 17.30
CA VAL A 409 -13.46 -2.72 17.51
C VAL A 409 -13.91 -4.09 17.99
N LYS A 410 -14.83 -4.12 18.95
CA LYS A 410 -15.69 -5.28 19.22
C LYS A 410 -17.11 -4.92 18.81
N ALA A 411 -17.88 -5.89 18.35
CA ALA A 411 -19.26 -5.69 17.98
C ALA A 411 -20.21 -6.58 18.81
N SER A 412 -21.40 -6.06 19.07
CA SER A 412 -22.52 -6.81 19.64
C SER A 412 -23.69 -6.70 18.68
N LEU A 413 -24.26 -7.83 18.30
CA LEU A 413 -25.44 -7.91 17.44
C LEU A 413 -26.63 -8.41 18.25
N ASP A 414 -27.72 -7.64 18.24
CA ASP A 414 -28.95 -7.97 18.93
C ASP A 414 -30.14 -8.04 17.97
N ASN A 415 -31.14 -8.84 18.33
CA ASN A 415 -32.39 -9.05 17.60
C ASN A 415 -33.47 -9.45 18.59
N ALA A 416 -34.73 -9.15 18.29
CA ALA A 416 -35.86 -9.48 19.17
C ALA A 416 -35.99 -11.00 19.48
N ASP A 417 -35.53 -11.87 18.57
CA ASP A 417 -35.53 -13.32 18.76
C ASP A 417 -34.30 -13.84 19.54
N TYR A 418 -33.30 -13.00 19.81
CA TYR A 418 -32.09 -13.41 20.53
C TYR A 418 -32.34 -13.36 22.05
N MET A 419 -31.96 -14.43 22.77
CA MET A 419 -32.02 -14.42 24.23
C MET A 419 -30.98 -13.46 24.83
N THR A 420 -29.82 -13.36 24.19
CA THR A 420 -28.73 -12.46 24.53
C THR A 420 -28.05 -11.99 23.26
N PRO A 421 -27.51 -10.76 23.22
CA PRO A 421 -26.74 -10.30 22.07
C PRO A 421 -25.54 -11.21 21.76
N ILE A 422 -25.24 -11.35 20.47
CA ILE A 422 -24.08 -12.12 19.97
C ILE A 422 -22.88 -11.20 19.89
N LEU A 423 -21.75 -11.61 20.46
CA LEU A 423 -20.50 -10.83 20.48
C LEU A 423 -19.54 -11.25 19.35
N TYR A 424 -18.86 -10.26 18.78
CA TYR A 424 -17.85 -10.42 17.72
C TYR A 424 -16.56 -9.65 18.06
N PRO A 425 -15.37 -10.28 17.96
CA PRO A 425 -15.21 -11.73 17.87
C PRO A 425 -15.79 -12.44 19.11
N SER A 426 -16.26 -13.67 18.94
CA SER A 426 -16.89 -14.45 20.02
C SER A 426 -15.89 -14.94 21.06
N THR A 427 -14.60 -14.94 20.73
CA THR A 427 -13.51 -15.37 21.60
C THR A 427 -12.78 -14.18 22.24
N PRO A 428 -12.30 -14.32 23.48
CA PRO A 428 -11.48 -13.29 24.12
C PRO A 428 -10.10 -13.13 23.46
N SER A 429 -9.57 -14.18 22.84
CA SER A 429 -8.32 -14.12 22.06
C SER A 429 -8.50 -13.35 20.76
N ILE A 430 -7.43 -12.67 20.32
CA ILE A 430 -7.41 -11.99 19.02
C ILE A 430 -7.34 -13.07 17.93
N PRO A 431 -8.23 -13.03 16.92
CA PRO A 431 -8.17 -13.92 15.77
C PRO A 431 -6.82 -13.85 15.07
N ILE A 432 -6.41 -14.97 14.49
CA ILE A 432 -5.24 -15.03 13.61
C ILE A 432 -5.64 -15.56 12.24
N ASP A 433 -5.01 -15.03 11.21
CA ASP A 433 -5.15 -15.50 9.83
C ASP A 433 -4.40 -16.83 9.61
N ALA A 434 -4.44 -17.33 8.37
CA ALA A 434 -3.73 -18.56 7.98
C ALA A 434 -2.20 -18.46 8.10
N ASN A 435 -1.63 -17.26 8.13
CA ASN A 435 -0.20 -17.00 8.25
C ASN A 435 0.24 -16.79 9.72
N GLY A 436 -0.71 -16.78 10.66
CA GLY A 436 -0.45 -16.47 12.06
C GLY A 436 -0.21 -14.99 12.32
N ASN A 437 -0.71 -14.11 11.44
CA ASN A 437 -0.87 -12.68 11.69
C ASN A 437 -2.20 -12.45 12.40
N TYR A 438 -2.26 -11.42 13.23
CA TYR A 438 -3.49 -11.03 13.92
C TYR A 438 -4.43 -10.32 12.95
N ASP A 439 -5.71 -10.68 13.03
CA ASP A 439 -6.80 -10.09 12.26
C ASP A 439 -7.73 -9.33 13.22
N LEU A 440 -7.79 -8.01 13.02
CA LEU A 440 -8.63 -7.11 13.81
C LEU A 440 -9.96 -6.79 13.13
N ASP A 441 -10.14 -7.21 11.88
CA ASP A 441 -11.34 -6.92 11.13
C ASP A 441 -12.48 -7.87 11.56
N ILE A 442 -13.71 -7.39 11.41
CA ILE A 442 -14.91 -8.13 11.80
C ILE A 442 -15.75 -8.36 10.56
N LYS A 443 -16.08 -9.62 10.28
CA LYS A 443 -17.01 -10.03 9.22
C LYS A 443 -18.17 -10.80 9.83
N ILE A 444 -19.35 -10.19 9.84
CA ILE A 444 -20.60 -10.76 10.36
C ILE A 444 -21.48 -11.13 9.18
N ARG A 445 -22.03 -12.35 9.18
CA ARG A 445 -23.02 -12.80 8.19
C ARG A 445 -24.33 -13.10 8.91
N ILE A 446 -25.26 -12.16 8.83
CA ILE A 446 -26.55 -12.22 9.52
C ILE A 446 -27.53 -12.96 8.60
N PRO A 447 -28.07 -14.13 8.98
CA PRO A 447 -29.05 -14.83 8.15
C PRO A 447 -30.35 -14.02 8.04
N MET A 448 -30.87 -13.90 6.82
CA MET A 448 -32.14 -13.20 6.57
C MET A 448 -33.32 -14.15 6.78
N ASN A 449 -34.32 -13.69 7.53
CA ASN A 449 -35.53 -14.45 7.81
C ASN A 449 -36.54 -14.30 6.67
N LEU A 450 -37.31 -15.36 6.41
CA LEU A 450 -38.44 -15.35 5.48
C LEU A 450 -39.56 -14.42 5.97
N ASP A 451 -39.76 -14.36 7.29
CA ASP A 451 -40.61 -13.35 7.91
C ASP A 451 -39.83 -12.03 7.97
N GLN A 452 -40.12 -11.15 7.02
CA GLN A 452 -39.44 -9.85 6.90
C GLN A 452 -39.52 -9.02 8.19
N SER A 453 -40.58 -9.16 9.00
CA SER A 453 -40.73 -8.38 10.24
C SER A 453 -39.62 -8.66 11.26
N LYS A 454 -38.95 -9.82 11.15
CA LYS A 454 -37.83 -10.23 12.01
C LYS A 454 -36.47 -9.72 11.56
N ASN A 455 -36.37 -9.14 10.36
CA ASN A 455 -35.12 -8.62 9.80
C ASN A 455 -34.79 -7.22 10.33
N VAL A 456 -34.80 -7.07 11.66
CA VAL A 456 -34.46 -5.83 12.37
C VAL A 456 -33.39 -6.16 13.42
N PHE A 457 -32.19 -5.59 13.25
CA PHE A 457 -31.07 -5.86 14.15
C PHE A 457 -30.50 -4.56 14.71
N SER A 458 -29.99 -4.61 15.95
CA SER A 458 -29.17 -3.54 16.54
C SER A 458 -27.71 -4.00 16.57
N LEU A 459 -26.84 -3.21 15.96
CA LEU A 459 -25.40 -3.43 15.92
C LEU A 459 -24.72 -2.36 16.78
N LYS A 460 -24.07 -2.77 17.86
CA LYS A 460 -23.29 -1.89 18.74
C LYS A 460 -21.82 -2.16 18.57
N LEU A 461 -21.02 -1.10 18.42
CA LEU A 461 -19.57 -1.15 18.33
C LEU A 461 -18.92 -0.56 19.57
N PHE A 462 -17.92 -1.24 20.10
CA PHE A 462 -17.19 -0.84 21.30
C PHE A 462 -15.72 -0.65 20.97
N PRO A 463 -15.10 0.47 21.37
CA PRO A 463 -13.69 0.69 21.13
C PRO A 463 -12.86 -0.03 22.19
N GLU A 464 -11.77 -0.64 21.76
CA GLU A 464 -10.73 -1.19 22.62
C GLU A 464 -9.36 -0.71 22.15
N SER A 465 -8.55 -0.22 23.08
CA SER A 465 -7.20 0.23 22.75
C SER A 465 -6.29 -0.97 22.62
N LEU A 466 -5.60 -1.09 21.49
CA LEU A 466 -4.56 -2.12 21.34
C LEU A 466 -3.43 -1.95 22.34
N ASP A 467 -3.17 -0.72 22.80
CA ASP A 467 -2.12 -0.45 23.79
C ASP A 467 -2.49 -0.99 25.18
N ASN A 468 -3.80 -1.14 25.46
CA ASN A 468 -4.32 -1.77 26.69
C ASN A 468 -4.16 -3.31 26.70
N LEU A 469 -3.75 -3.91 25.59
CA LEU A 469 -3.28 -5.31 25.56
C LEU A 469 -1.87 -5.45 26.16
N SER A 470 -1.48 -4.47 26.99
CA SER A 470 -0.23 -4.31 27.70
C SER A 470 0.30 -5.66 28.18
N TYR A 471 1.52 -5.99 27.76
CA TYR A 471 2.29 -7.22 28.00
C TYR A 471 2.30 -8.32 26.93
N SER A 472 1.67 -8.12 25.78
CA SER A 472 1.73 -9.17 24.75
C SER A 472 2.62 -8.84 23.55
N PRO A 473 3.41 -9.81 23.02
CA PRO A 473 4.06 -9.72 21.70
C PRO A 473 3.11 -9.37 20.55
N TYR A 474 1.79 -9.36 20.78
CA TYR A 474 0.74 -9.08 19.80
C TYR A 474 0.86 -7.70 19.14
N VAL A 475 1.11 -6.62 19.90
CA VAL A 475 1.13 -5.27 19.30
C VAL A 475 2.27 -5.14 18.30
N GLN A 476 3.46 -5.65 18.63
CA GLN A 476 4.63 -5.66 17.73
C GLN A 476 4.47 -6.58 16.51
N ASP A 477 3.57 -7.57 16.59
CA ASP A 477 3.20 -8.43 15.46
C ASP A 477 2.09 -7.80 14.59
N ILE A 478 1.12 -7.08 15.18
CA ILE A 478 0.04 -6.37 14.47
C ILE A 478 0.63 -5.12 13.79
N PHE A 479 1.07 -4.16 14.60
CA PHE A 479 1.63 -2.88 14.21
C PHE A 479 3.02 -2.79 14.80
N THR A 480 4.00 -3.11 13.97
CA THR A 480 5.41 -3.14 14.29
C THR A 480 5.92 -1.79 14.80
N VAL A 481 7.20 -1.70 15.21
CA VAL A 481 7.81 -0.45 15.69
C VAL A 481 7.65 0.71 14.69
N GLY A 482 7.51 0.40 13.40
CA GLY A 482 7.16 1.36 12.34
C GLY A 482 5.79 2.04 12.48
N LYS A 483 4.91 1.60 13.39
CA LYS A 483 3.58 2.17 13.70
C LYS A 483 3.61 3.70 13.84
N ILE A 484 4.68 4.26 14.41
CA ILE A 484 4.82 5.72 14.61
C ILE A 484 4.76 6.51 13.30
N HIS A 485 5.11 5.89 12.17
CA HIS A 485 5.10 6.53 10.87
C HIS A 485 3.70 6.53 10.24
N TYR A 486 2.83 5.61 10.65
CA TYR A 486 1.52 5.36 10.04
C TYR A 486 0.34 5.70 10.98
N ASN A 487 0.57 5.84 12.28
CA ASN A 487 -0.48 6.15 13.24
C ASN A 487 -1.03 7.56 13.01
N GLU A 488 -2.26 7.65 12.52
CA GLU A 488 -2.87 8.94 12.19
C GLU A 488 -3.40 9.72 13.41
N GLY A 489 -3.31 9.16 14.62
CA GLY A 489 -3.84 9.76 15.87
C GLY A 489 -5.37 9.86 15.91
N ARG A 490 -6.05 9.40 14.84
CA ARG A 490 -7.50 9.32 14.72
C ARG A 490 -7.87 7.85 14.73
N HIS A 491 -8.81 7.50 15.59
CA HIS A 491 -9.24 6.14 15.82
C HIS A 491 -10.57 5.92 15.12
N PHE A 492 -10.51 5.52 13.86
CA PHE A 492 -11.69 5.33 13.03
C PHE A 492 -11.81 3.90 12.54
N TYR A 493 -13.02 3.55 12.11
CA TYR A 493 -13.34 2.30 11.44
C TYR A 493 -14.11 2.58 10.15
N PHE A 494 -13.93 1.71 9.17
CA PHE A 494 -14.70 1.69 7.93
C PHE A 494 -15.66 0.51 7.97
N MET A 495 -16.93 0.75 7.69
CA MET A 495 -17.95 -0.29 7.67
C MET A 495 -18.65 -0.37 6.32
N THR A 496 -18.84 -1.59 5.83
CA THR A 496 -19.65 -1.86 4.64
C THR A 496 -20.75 -2.87 4.97
N THR A 497 -21.88 -2.74 4.27
CA THR A 497 -22.94 -3.75 4.28
C THR A 497 -23.34 -4.11 2.86
N ARG A 498 -23.65 -5.39 2.64
CA ARG A 498 -24.16 -5.90 1.35
C ARG A 498 -24.98 -7.17 1.55
N LEU A 499 -25.84 -7.47 0.60
CA LEU A 499 -26.60 -8.72 0.59
C LEU A 499 -25.82 -9.79 -0.19
N ILE A 500 -25.67 -10.96 0.40
CA ILE A 500 -24.98 -12.12 -0.18
C ILE A 500 -25.88 -13.36 -0.13
N GLU A 501 -25.59 -14.31 -1.00
CA GLU A 501 -26.22 -15.64 -1.04
C GLU A 501 -25.17 -16.70 -0.71
N LYS A 502 -25.54 -17.66 0.12
CA LYS A 502 -24.73 -18.82 0.40
C LYS A 502 -25.04 -19.94 -0.60
N VAL A 503 -24.02 -20.42 -1.29
CA VAL A 503 -24.12 -21.58 -2.21
C VAL A 503 -23.06 -22.60 -1.81
N GLY A 504 -23.48 -23.68 -1.16
CA GLY A 504 -22.55 -24.64 -0.55
C GLY A 504 -21.77 -24.00 0.60
N ILE A 505 -20.45 -23.89 0.44
CA ILE A 505 -19.55 -23.24 1.42
C ILE A 505 -19.21 -21.79 1.05
N ASP A 506 -19.51 -21.39 -0.19
CA ASP A 506 -19.13 -20.11 -0.76
C ASP A 506 -20.25 -19.08 -0.60
N TYR A 507 -19.87 -17.80 -0.64
CA TYR A 507 -20.79 -16.68 -0.57
C TYR A 507 -20.61 -15.77 -1.78
N TYR A 508 -21.73 -15.45 -2.42
CA TYR A 508 -21.77 -14.65 -3.65
C TYR A 508 -22.58 -13.39 -3.44
N GLN A 509 -22.12 -12.26 -3.99
CA GLN A 509 -22.85 -11.01 -3.88
C GLN A 509 -24.17 -11.06 -4.63
N VAL A 510 -25.24 -10.59 -3.99
CA VAL A 510 -26.59 -10.48 -4.56
C VAL A 510 -26.98 -9.03 -4.77
N SER A 511 -26.71 -8.18 -3.78
CA SER A 511 -27.05 -6.76 -3.81
C SER A 511 -26.03 -5.93 -3.03
N GLU A 512 -25.89 -4.66 -3.40
CA GLU A 512 -25.03 -3.68 -2.75
C GLU A 512 -25.69 -2.30 -2.82
N LYS A 513 -25.14 -1.29 -2.11
CA LYS A 513 -25.59 0.11 -2.22
C LYS A 513 -25.48 0.61 -3.66
N ASN A 514 -26.49 1.32 -4.13
CA ASN A 514 -26.38 2.13 -5.35
C ASN A 514 -25.67 3.45 -5.03
N TYR A 515 -24.46 3.62 -5.54
CA TYR A 515 -23.67 4.83 -5.35
C TYR A 515 -24.08 5.97 -6.30
N GLY A 516 -24.99 5.71 -7.25
CA GLY A 516 -25.47 6.70 -8.20
C GLY A 516 -24.41 7.09 -9.23
N SER A 517 -24.55 8.29 -9.78
CA SER A 517 -23.60 8.84 -10.75
C SER A 517 -22.39 9.45 -10.05
N LEU A 518 -21.21 9.15 -10.60
CA LEU A 518 -19.93 9.68 -10.15
C LEU A 518 -19.91 11.20 -10.24
N SER A 519 -19.44 11.84 -9.17
CA SER A 519 -19.13 13.27 -9.10
C SER A 519 -17.83 13.44 -8.33
N ASP A 520 -16.93 14.26 -8.85
CA ASP A 520 -15.61 14.50 -8.29
C ASP A 520 -15.63 15.52 -7.13
N ASN A 521 -14.43 15.93 -6.66
CA ASN A 521 -14.26 16.85 -5.53
C ASN A 521 -13.93 18.30 -5.91
N GLN A 522 -14.05 18.70 -7.17
CA GLN A 522 -13.66 20.04 -7.60
C GLN A 522 -14.35 21.17 -6.83
N ASN A 523 -15.55 20.93 -6.29
CA ASN A 523 -16.37 21.90 -5.57
C ASN A 523 -16.26 21.80 -4.03
N CYS A 524 -15.42 20.92 -3.48
CA CYS A 524 -15.28 20.70 -2.03
C CYS A 524 -13.86 20.33 -1.63
N MET A 525 -12.88 21.03 -2.22
CA MET A 525 -11.48 20.86 -1.88
C MET A 525 -11.15 21.35 -0.48
N ASP A 526 -10.38 20.55 0.25
CA ASP A 526 -9.75 20.89 1.53
C ASP A 526 -8.35 21.48 1.31
N ALA A 527 -7.60 21.70 2.39
CA ALA A 527 -6.19 22.13 2.37
C ALA A 527 -5.98 23.45 1.61
N SER A 528 -6.58 24.52 2.14
CA SER A 528 -6.50 25.88 1.59
C SER A 528 -5.05 26.37 1.37
N GLY A 529 -4.10 25.89 2.19
CA GLY A 529 -2.67 26.20 2.12
C GLY A 529 -1.87 25.36 1.11
N THR A 530 -2.52 24.64 0.19
CA THR A 530 -1.83 23.82 -0.81
C THR A 530 -0.95 24.68 -1.72
N TYR A 531 0.26 24.21 -2.01
CA TYR A 531 1.18 24.80 -2.98
C TYR A 531 1.80 23.70 -3.85
N LYS A 532 2.20 24.07 -5.07
CA LYS A 532 2.75 23.12 -6.03
C LYS A 532 4.09 22.56 -5.55
N VAL A 533 4.22 21.24 -5.57
CA VAL A 533 5.47 20.51 -5.31
C VAL A 533 5.81 19.73 -6.59
N VAL A 534 7.07 19.79 -7.00
CA VAL A 534 7.59 19.05 -8.15
C VAL A 534 8.48 17.93 -7.65
N ALA A 535 8.49 16.80 -8.36
CA ALA A 535 9.28 15.64 -8.00
C ALA A 535 10.78 15.94 -7.91
N ASN A 536 11.51 15.14 -7.12
CA ASN A 536 12.95 15.29 -7.02
C ASN A 536 13.61 14.74 -8.28
N THR A 537 14.19 15.62 -9.10
CA THR A 537 14.93 15.26 -10.31
C THR A 537 16.43 15.11 -10.05
N VAL A 538 16.90 15.34 -8.81
CA VAL A 538 18.32 15.27 -8.46
C VAL A 538 18.62 13.93 -7.80
N THR A 539 19.28 13.04 -8.53
CA THR A 539 19.98 11.87 -7.98
C THR A 539 21.17 12.34 -7.13
N THR A 540 20.91 12.75 -5.89
CA THR A 540 21.96 12.62 -4.90
C THR A 540 21.96 11.16 -4.48
N GLU A 541 22.95 10.44 -5.01
CA GLU A 541 23.32 9.07 -4.66
C GLU A 541 23.20 8.89 -3.13
N SER A 542 22.14 8.21 -2.68
CA SER A 542 22.13 7.68 -1.33
C SER A 542 23.00 6.43 -1.34
N PHE A 543 24.30 6.65 -1.24
CA PHE A 543 25.11 5.74 -0.46
C PHE A 543 24.38 5.54 0.87
N LEU A 544 24.35 4.31 1.39
CA LEU A 544 24.19 4.04 2.81
C LEU A 544 25.30 4.78 3.58
N LYS A 545 25.15 6.09 3.74
CA LYS A 545 25.91 6.96 4.63
C LYS A 545 25.04 8.17 4.96
N LYS A 546 24.30 8.10 6.06
CA LYS A 546 24.47 9.14 7.08
C LYS A 546 23.88 8.84 8.45
N SER A 547 24.64 9.36 9.43
CA SER A 547 24.22 9.81 10.75
C SER A 547 24.15 8.75 11.84
N SER A 548 25.31 8.46 12.43
CA SER A 548 25.40 8.13 13.86
C SER A 548 24.74 9.23 14.69
N LYS A 549 23.51 9.01 15.16
CA LYS A 549 22.81 9.63 16.32
C LYS A 549 21.34 9.18 16.25
N LYS A 550 20.71 8.55 17.22
CA LYS A 550 21.03 8.11 18.59
C LYS A 550 20.55 6.65 18.71
N LYS A 551 21.17 5.87 19.62
CA LYS A 551 20.49 4.74 20.24
C LYS A 551 19.20 5.28 20.87
N ASP A 552 18.05 4.90 20.36
CA ASP A 552 16.81 4.75 21.11
C ASP A 552 15.84 3.92 20.23
N ASP A 553 15.35 2.85 20.84
CA ASP A 553 14.36 1.84 20.41
C ASP A 553 14.73 0.86 19.29
N ALA A 554 14.38 -0.41 19.50
CA ALA A 554 14.65 -1.53 18.61
C ALA A 554 14.04 -1.28 17.23
N LEU A 555 14.86 -0.90 16.25
CA LEU A 555 14.41 -0.68 14.87
C LEU A 555 13.87 -1.99 14.27
N PRO A 556 12.79 -1.93 13.48
CA PRO A 556 12.23 -3.11 12.82
C PRO A 556 13.22 -3.72 11.82
N LEU A 557 13.19 -5.05 11.66
CA LEU A 557 13.95 -5.73 10.59
C LEU A 557 13.36 -5.31 9.24
N ALA A 558 14.18 -4.73 8.38
CA ALA A 558 13.75 -4.15 7.11
C ALA A 558 14.57 -4.73 5.96
N CYS A 559 13.96 -4.77 4.78
CA CYS A 559 14.70 -4.97 3.53
C CYS A 559 15.26 -3.61 3.10
N GLY A 560 16.57 -3.55 2.82
CA GLY A 560 17.21 -2.36 2.29
C GLY A 560 17.14 -2.41 0.78
N SER A 561 16.98 -1.27 0.10
CA SER A 561 17.06 -1.26 -1.37
C SER A 561 17.63 0.03 -1.93
N ILE A 562 18.33 -0.14 -3.06
CA ILE A 562 18.83 0.86 -4.02
C ILE A 562 20.27 1.33 -3.78
N THR A 563 21.22 0.62 -4.39
CA THR A 563 22.45 1.20 -4.96
C THR A 563 22.40 1.05 -6.47
N THR A 564 22.23 2.15 -7.21
CA THR A 564 22.40 2.16 -8.67
C THR A 564 23.86 2.46 -8.98
N THR A 565 24.57 1.50 -9.57
CA THR A 565 25.92 1.74 -10.10
C THR A 565 25.84 2.25 -11.53
N ARG A 566 26.74 3.16 -11.94
CA ARG A 566 26.75 3.75 -13.29
C ARG A 566 27.35 2.77 -14.31
N GLY A 567 26.64 2.52 -15.41
CA GLY A 567 27.19 1.82 -16.57
C GLY A 567 26.70 2.44 -17.89
N GLY A 568 27.61 3.08 -18.64
CA GLY A 568 27.42 3.32 -20.07
C GLY A 568 27.98 2.14 -20.88
N PRO A 569 27.67 2.02 -22.18
CA PRO A 569 28.12 0.89 -23.00
C PRO A 569 29.65 0.84 -23.00
N THR A 570 30.21 -0.27 -22.52
CA THR A 570 31.65 -0.52 -22.51
C THR A 570 32.15 -0.73 -23.94
N GLY A 571 32.62 0.36 -24.57
CA GLY A 571 33.52 0.29 -25.70
C GLY A 571 34.93 -0.04 -25.23
N GLY A 572 35.35 -1.29 -25.47
CA GLY A 572 36.73 -1.73 -25.73
C GLY A 572 37.89 -1.24 -24.83
N GLY A 573 38.46 -2.19 -24.07
CA GLY A 573 39.91 -2.28 -23.87
C GLY A 573 40.42 -2.10 -22.43
N PRO A 574 41.23 -3.04 -21.88
CA PRO A 574 41.94 -2.84 -20.65
C PRO A 574 43.21 -2.01 -20.91
N GLY A 575 43.36 -0.89 -20.21
CA GLY A 575 44.63 -0.16 -20.12
C GLY A 575 44.58 1.28 -20.63
N ALA A 576 44.15 2.20 -19.76
CA ALA A 576 44.65 3.58 -19.67
C ALA A 576 43.83 4.40 -18.67
N SER A 577 44.05 4.20 -17.36
CA SER A 577 43.76 5.26 -16.37
C SER A 577 44.54 5.02 -15.08
N LEU A 578 45.86 4.89 -15.23
CA LEU A 578 46.81 4.82 -14.12
C LEU A 578 48.02 5.72 -14.40
N VAL A 579 47.81 6.87 -15.02
CA VAL A 579 48.79 7.97 -15.10
C VAL A 579 48.01 9.27 -15.30
N LEU A 580 47.49 9.91 -14.24
CA LEU A 580 47.32 11.38 -14.21
C LEU A 580 46.96 11.95 -12.81
N THR A 581 47.50 11.38 -11.73
CA THR A 581 47.42 11.97 -10.38
C THR A 581 48.80 11.95 -9.72
N GLY A 582 49.70 12.75 -10.30
CA GLY A 582 51.07 12.89 -9.83
C GLY A 582 51.77 14.10 -10.42
N PHE A 583 51.08 15.24 -10.59
CA PHE A 583 51.72 16.46 -11.07
C PHE A 583 50.97 17.73 -10.61
N PHE A 584 50.83 17.93 -9.30
CA PHE A 584 50.54 19.28 -8.75
C PHE A 584 50.97 19.46 -7.29
N MET A 585 52.09 18.83 -6.88
CA MET A 585 52.64 19.07 -5.55
C MET A 585 54.17 18.98 -5.49
N ILE A 586 54.89 19.60 -6.44
CA ILE A 586 56.32 19.95 -6.31
C ILE A 586 56.57 21.29 -7.00
N LEU A 587 56.13 22.39 -6.36
CA LEU A 587 56.58 23.75 -6.68
C LEU A 587 56.39 24.65 -5.45
N ALA A 588 56.84 24.14 -4.31
CA ALA A 588 57.24 24.93 -3.17
C ALA A 588 58.47 24.25 -2.59
N LEU A 589 59.52 25.03 -2.29
CA LEU A 589 60.83 24.61 -1.76
C LEU A 589 61.89 24.24 -2.82
N ARG A 590 62.42 25.26 -3.49
CA ARG A 590 63.86 25.30 -3.82
C ARG A 590 64.50 26.49 -3.10
N PHE A 591 64.96 26.24 -1.88
CA PHE A 591 66.01 27.01 -1.23
C PHE A 591 67.32 26.21 -1.35
N LYS A 592 68.38 26.85 -1.85
CA LYS A 592 69.80 26.70 -1.46
C LYS A 592 70.60 27.76 -2.22
N SER A 593 71.00 28.85 -1.55
CA SER A 593 72.35 29.08 -0.99
C SER A 593 73.43 29.10 -2.08
N SER A 594 74.03 30.24 -2.40
CA SER A 594 75.22 30.83 -1.75
C SER A 594 75.66 32.00 -2.68
N GLN A 595 76.41 33.06 -2.34
CA GLN A 595 77.08 33.60 -1.16
C GLN A 595 77.66 34.98 -1.61
N ILE A 596 77.92 35.90 -0.65
CA ILE A 596 79.09 36.81 -0.57
C ILE A 596 79.12 38.12 -1.40
N LEU A 597 79.34 39.23 -0.65
CA LEU A 597 79.99 40.55 -0.90
C LEU A 597 79.87 41.16 -2.32
N GLU A 598 79.46 42.41 -2.51
CA GLU A 598 79.79 43.69 -1.86
C GLU A 598 78.67 44.71 -2.16
#